data_AF-R0M723-F1
#
_entry.id   AF-R0M723-F1
#
_cell.length_a   1.000
_cell.length_b   1.000
_cell.length_c   1.000
_cell.angle_alpha   90.00
_cell.angle_beta   90.00
_cell.angle_gamma   90.00
#
_symmetry.space_group_name_H-M   'P 1'
#
loop_
_entity.id
_entity.type
_entity.pdbx_description
1 polymer ?
#
loop_
_entity_poly.entity_id
_entity_poly.type
_entity_poly.pdbx_seq_one_letter_code
_entity_poly.pdbx_strand_id
1 'polypeptide(L)' 'QDRAESIVLKVLISFKANDIEKAVQSLDKNGVDLLMKYIYKGFESPSDNSSAVLLQWHEK' A
#
# COMPACT_ATOMS: atom_id res chain seq x y z
N GLN A 1 -6.99 -12.65 -9.39
CA GLN A 1 -5.89 -11.97 -8.67
C GLN A 1 -6.19 -10.48 -8.57
N ASP A 2 -6.57 -9.85 -9.68
CA ASP A 2 -6.89 -8.42 -9.82
C ASP A 2 -7.90 -7.86 -8.80
N ARG A 3 -8.86 -8.67 -8.33
CA ARG A 3 -9.85 -8.22 -7.33
C ARG A 3 -9.22 -7.93 -5.97
N ALA A 4 -8.27 -8.75 -5.52
CA ALA A 4 -7.58 -8.54 -4.25
C ALA A 4 -6.69 -7.29 -4.32
N GLU A 5 -6.02 -7.12 -5.46
CA GLU A 5 -5.12 -6.00 -5.72
C GLU A 5 -5.87 -4.67 -5.78
N SER A 6 -7.01 -4.63 -6.48
CA SER A 6 -7.87 -3.45 -6.52
C SER A 6 -8.39 -3.08 -5.13
N ILE A 7 -8.70 -4.06 -4.28
CA ILE A 7 -9.16 -3.81 -2.91
C ILE A 7 -8.00 -3.26 -2.07
N VAL A 8 -6.81 -3.88 -2.11
CA VAL A 8 -5.65 -3.41 -1.36
C VAL A 8 -5.28 -1.99 -1.78
N LEU A 9 -5.19 -1.72 -3.09
CA LEU A 9 -4.85 -0.39 -3.59
C LEU A 9 -5.87 0.67 -3.14
N LYS A 10 -7.18 0.36 -3.18
CA LYS A 10 -8.22 1.25 -2.65
C LYS A 10 -8.06 1.54 -1.17
N VAL A 11 -7.70 0.53 -0.38
CA VAL A 11 -7.43 0.70 1.05
C VAL A 11 -6.22 1.62 1.21
N LEU A 12 -5.08 1.34 0.57
CA LEU A 12 -3.85 2.14 0.70
C LEU A 12 -4.07 3.62 0.33
N ILE A 13 -4.83 3.91 -0.73
CA ILE A 13 -5.13 5.28 -1.18
C ILE A 13 -6.10 6.00 -0.23
N SER A 14 -6.95 5.26 0.50
CA SER A 14 -7.92 5.84 1.44
C SER A 14 -7.31 6.26 2.79
N PHE A 15 -6.07 5.87 3.08
CA PHE A 15 -5.39 6.21 4.33
C PHE A 15 -4.94 7.66 4.35
N LYS A 16 -5.07 8.29 5.53
CA LYS A 16 -4.41 9.57 5.80
C LYS A 16 -2.92 9.31 6.06
N ALA A 17 -2.06 10.17 5.54
CA ALA A 17 -0.60 10.01 5.67
C ALA A 17 -0.13 9.79 7.13
N ASN A 18 -0.76 10.49 8.09
CA ASN A 18 -0.41 10.38 9.51
C ASN A 18 -0.78 9.03 10.15
N ASP A 19 -1.66 8.25 9.54
CA ASP A 19 -2.12 6.96 10.06
C ASP A 19 -1.34 5.77 9.45
N ILE A 20 -0.55 6.00 8.38
CA ILE A 20 0.19 4.95 7.66
C ILE A 20 1.20 4.26 8.57
N GLU A 21 2.03 5.03 9.27
CA GLU A 21 3.08 4.48 10.13
C GLU A 21 2.53 3.57 11.22
N LYS A 22 1.43 3.98 11.86
CA LYS A 22 0.75 3.16 12.87
C LYS A 22 0.18 1.88 12.29
N ALA A 23 -0.32 1.91 11.05
CA ALA A 23 -0.82 0.73 10.37
C ALA A 23 0.31 -0.25 10.05
N VAL A 24 1.44 0.22 9.52
CA VAL A 24 2.61 -0.63 9.25
C VAL A 24 3.15 -1.26 10.53
N GLN A 25 3.25 -0.51 11.62
CA GLN A 25 3.68 -1.03 12.93
C GLN A 25 2.75 -2.10 13.53
N SER A 26 1.49 -2.18 13.06
CA SER A 26 0.54 -3.20 13.51
C SER A 26 0.67 -4.53 12.75
N LEU A 27 1.46 -4.57 11.68
CA LEU A 27 1.69 -5.76 10.88
C LEU A 27 2.83 -6.60 11.47
N ASP A 28 2.71 -7.92 11.35
CA ASP A 28 3.82 -8.82 11.57
C ASP A 28 4.77 -8.81 10.37
N LYS A 29 5.92 -9.48 10.49
CA LYS A 29 6.93 -9.53 9.41
C LYS A 29 6.34 -10.03 8.08
N ASN A 30 5.46 -11.03 8.13
CA ASN A 30 4.81 -11.57 6.94
C ASN A 30 3.84 -10.56 6.32
N GLY A 31 3.12 -9.79 7.15
CA GLY A 31 2.24 -8.72 6.72
C GLY A 31 2.98 -7.57 6.03
N VAL A 32 4.15 -7.18 6.54
CA VAL A 32 5.02 -6.17 5.90
C VAL A 32 5.55 -6.68 4.56
N ASP A 33 6.03 -7.93 4.51
CA ASP A 33 6.50 -8.54 3.25
C ASP A 33 5.37 -8.62 2.20
N LEU A 34 4.14 -8.89 2.63
CA LEU A 34 2.97 -8.94 1.76
C LEU A 34 2.56 -7.53 1.30
N LEU A 35 2.60 -6.54 2.19
CA LEU A 35 2.35 -5.14 1.86
C LEU A 35 3.31 -4.65 0.76
N MET A 36 4.61 -4.93 0.90
CA MET A 36 5.61 -4.56 -0.11
C MET A 36 5.31 -5.16 -1.49
N LYS A 37 4.87 -6.43 -1.58
CA LYS A 37 4.46 -7.05 -2.85
C LYS A 37 3.31 -6.29 -3.52
N TYR A 38 2.33 -5.84 -2.75
CA TYR A 38 1.21 -5.06 -3.28
C TYR A 38 1.61 -3.64 -3.66
N ILE A 39 2.56 -3.02 -2.98
CA ILE A 39 3.12 -1.71 -3.34
C ILE A 39 3.81 -1.77 -4.71
N TYR A 40 4.73 -2.73 -4.90
CA TYR A 40 5.41 -2.89 -6.19
C TYR A 40 4.43 -3.20 -7.33
N LYS A 41 3.43 -4.05 -7.06
CA LYS A 41 2.40 -4.35 -8.04
C LYS A 41 1.52 -3.12 -8.38
N GLY A 42 1.26 -2.24 -7.40
CA GLY A 42 0.58 -0.98 -7.62
C GLY A 42 1.37 -0.01 -8.53
N PHE A 43 2.71 -0.07 -8.52
CA PHE A 43 3.54 0.70 -9.44
C PHE A 43 3.54 0.16 -10.88
N GLU A 44 3.26 -1.12 -11.08
CA GLU A 44 3.13 -1.72 -12.43
C GLU A 44 1.87 -1.23 -13.17
N SER A 45 0.86 -0.77 -12.44
CA SER A 45 -0.40 -0.24 -12.99
C SER A 45 -0.70 1.15 -12.43
N PRO A 46 0.07 2.18 -12.82
CA PRO A 46 -0.10 3.52 -12.29
C PRO A 46 -1.47 4.09 -12.69
N SER A 47 -2.25 4.48 -11.68
CA SER A 47 -3.48 5.26 -11.83
C SER A 47 -3.26 6.65 -11.21
N ASP A 48 -4.02 7.66 -11.63
CA ASP A 48 -3.78 9.03 -11.17
C ASP A 48 -3.76 9.14 -9.63
N ASN A 49 -2.71 9.78 -9.13
CA ASN A 49 -2.43 10.03 -7.70
C ASN A 49 -2.09 8.81 -6.81
N SER A 50 -2.17 7.57 -7.31
CA SER A 50 -1.85 6.37 -6.51
C SER A 50 -0.36 6.25 -6.20
N SER A 51 0.51 6.67 -7.13
CA SER A 51 1.97 6.52 -6.99
C SER A 51 2.54 7.33 -5.81
N ALA A 52 2.01 8.53 -5.54
CA ALA A 52 2.47 9.36 -4.43
C ALA A 52 2.15 8.71 -3.07
N VAL A 53 0.94 8.15 -2.93
CA VAL A 53 0.54 7.44 -1.72
C VAL A 53 1.35 6.14 -1.56
N LEU A 54 1.56 5.38 -2.64
CA LEU A 54 2.38 4.17 -2.62
C LEU A 54 3.83 4.43 -2.18
N LEU A 55 4.41 5.58 -2.56
CA LEU A 55 5.73 5.98 -2.06
C LEU A 55 5.72 6.25 -0.55
N GLN A 56 4.67 6.90 -0.02
CA GLN A 56 4.52 7.09 1.43
C GLN A 56 4.41 5.76 2.18
N TRP A 57 3.72 4.77 1.62
CA TRP A 57 3.65 3.42 2.18
C TRP A 57 4.98 2.67 2.09
N HIS A 58 5.78 2.91 1.05
CA HIS A 58 7.10 2.29 0.87
C HIS A 58 8.13 2.84 1.86
N GLU A 59 8.02 4.10 2.27
CA GLU A 59 8.94 4.75 3.22
C GLU A 59 8.74 4.32 4.68
N LYS A 60 7.65 3.62 5.01
CA LYS A 60 7.27 3.21 6.37
C LYS A 60 7.47 1.72 6.58
#